data_AF-A0A2G2QZL3-F1
#
_entry.id   AF-A0A2G2QZL3-F1
#
_cell.length_a   1.000
_cell.length_b   1.000
_cell.length_c   1.000
_cell.angle_alpha   90.00
_cell.angle_beta   90.00
_cell.angle_gamma   90.00
#
_symmetry.space_group_name_H-M   'P 1'
#
loop_
_entity.id
_entity.type
_entity.pdbx_description
1 polymer ?
#
loop_
_entity_poly.entity_id
_entity_poly.type
_entity_poly.pdbx_seq_one_letter_code
_entity_poly.pdbx_strand_id
1 'polypeptide(L)'
;MGINIHPSAHVDSSAQLADDVEIGPLCVVGPDVKLAKGVKLVSQVNIAGNTEVGPDCQFYPFVSLGHPPQDTKHQGGAVSLKIGARTILRELVNIHPGSDAGRTETIIGDDCYFMVGTHVAHEGLVGNNVILSNGTQVGGCVTIGDNVIIGGLCAVHQFTRIGNNVFIGGMTTVVKDVIPFGISVGNKQILNGLNVVGLKRSGFSKAQIHDLRAAYQTIFAEKGNFKDRLAEVEAQYADHEQVMKIVEFIKTGDKRPICLPAKV
;
A
#
# COMPACT_ATOMS: atom_id res chain seq x y z
N MET A 1 14.06 24.19 17.69
CA MET A 1 14.43 24.42 16.28
C MET A 1 13.18 24.98 15.63
N GLY A 2 13.31 26.00 14.78
CA GLY A 2 12.19 26.63 14.09
C GLY A 2 12.08 26.15 12.64
N ILE A 3 10.97 26.47 11.98
CA ILE A 3 10.67 26.02 10.61
C ILE A 3 11.77 26.51 9.68
N ASN A 4 12.33 25.62 8.86
CA ASN A 4 13.37 25.97 7.90
C ASN A 4 12.81 25.91 6.47
N ILE A 5 12.41 27.06 5.93
CA ILE A 5 11.86 27.18 4.58
C ILE A 5 12.89 27.86 3.68
N HIS A 6 13.32 27.17 2.63
CA HIS A 6 14.22 27.73 1.64
C HIS A 6 13.56 28.93 0.92
N PRO A 7 14.27 30.04 0.65
CA PRO A 7 13.67 31.25 0.06
C PRO A 7 12.97 31.07 -1.30
N SER A 8 13.32 30.02 -2.03
CA SER A 8 12.69 29.68 -3.33
C SER A 8 11.50 28.72 -3.22
N ALA A 9 11.16 28.26 -2.02
CA ALA A 9 9.95 27.47 -1.80
C ALA A 9 8.73 28.39 -1.76
N HIS A 10 7.62 27.92 -2.31
CA HIS A 10 6.33 28.57 -2.18
C HIS A 10 5.47 27.81 -1.19
N VAL A 11 5.20 28.42 -0.04
CA VAL A 11 4.37 27.84 1.02
C VAL A 11 3.21 28.79 1.25
N ASP A 12 1.99 28.30 1.07
CA ASP A 12 0.80 29.10 1.36
C ASP A 12 0.75 29.45 2.85
N SER A 13 0.33 30.69 3.16
CA SER A 13 0.26 31.20 4.53
C SER A 13 -0.71 30.43 5.44
N SER A 14 -1.65 29.68 4.86
CA SER A 14 -2.62 28.88 5.61
C SER A 14 -2.18 27.43 5.88
N ALA A 15 -1.06 27.00 5.27
CA ALA A 15 -0.48 25.69 5.52
C ALA A 15 -0.10 25.53 7.00
N GLN A 16 -0.36 24.35 7.56
CA GLN A 16 -0.11 24.06 8.97
C GLN A 16 1.19 23.28 9.10
N LEU A 17 2.23 23.93 9.61
CA LEU A 17 3.58 23.36 9.71
C LEU A 17 4.01 23.24 11.18
N ALA A 18 4.55 22.10 11.58
CA ALA A 18 5.23 21.95 12.87
C ALA A 18 6.58 22.69 12.90
N ASP A 19 7.06 23.01 14.10
CA ASP A 19 8.22 23.89 14.34
C ASP A 19 9.56 23.39 13.76
N ASP A 20 9.70 22.12 13.38
CA ASP A 20 10.96 21.54 12.87
C ASP A 20 10.84 20.96 11.45
N VAL A 21 9.83 21.39 10.69
CA VAL A 21 9.68 21.05 9.28
C VAL A 21 10.81 21.70 8.46
N GLU A 22 11.43 20.92 7.57
CA GLU A 22 12.43 21.37 6.60
C GLU A 22 11.83 21.37 5.19
N ILE A 23 11.73 22.54 4.56
CA ILE A 23 11.23 22.72 3.19
C ILE A 23 12.36 23.23 2.31
N GLY A 24 12.88 22.36 1.45
CA GLY A 24 13.96 22.67 0.52
C GLY A 24 13.55 23.50 -0.70
N PRO A 25 14.49 23.79 -1.61
CA PRO A 25 14.28 24.72 -2.71
C PRO A 25 13.20 24.26 -3.67
N LEU A 26 12.44 25.22 -4.20
CA LEU A 26 11.43 25.03 -5.25
C LEU A 26 10.30 24.06 -4.87
N CYS A 27 10.11 23.77 -3.58
CA CYS A 27 8.92 23.07 -3.10
C CYS A 27 7.69 23.98 -3.19
N VAL A 28 6.53 23.37 -3.39
CA VAL A 28 5.21 24.03 -3.38
C VAL A 28 4.33 23.33 -2.36
N VAL A 29 3.80 24.09 -1.39
CA VAL A 29 2.91 23.59 -0.32
C VAL A 29 1.64 24.43 -0.33
N GLY A 30 0.51 23.77 -0.60
CA GLY A 30 -0.82 24.39 -0.70
C GLY A 30 -1.45 24.77 0.64
N PRO A 31 -2.60 25.46 0.60
CA PRO A 31 -3.25 26.07 1.77
C PRO A 31 -3.74 25.04 2.81
N ASP A 32 -4.32 23.93 2.37
CA ASP A 32 -4.92 22.93 3.26
C ASP A 32 -3.94 21.82 3.67
N VAL A 33 -2.64 22.02 3.45
CA VAL A 33 -1.61 21.03 3.76
C VAL A 33 -1.22 21.11 5.23
N LYS A 34 -1.08 19.93 5.87
CA LYS A 34 -0.57 19.79 7.24
C LYS A 34 0.69 18.93 7.25
N LEU A 35 1.80 19.51 7.69
CA LEU A 35 3.09 18.81 7.83
C LEU A 35 3.42 18.68 9.31
N ALA A 36 3.47 17.43 9.80
CA ALA A 36 3.82 17.13 11.17
C ALA A 36 5.33 17.32 11.45
N LYS A 37 5.68 17.09 12.71
CA LYS A 37 7.05 17.22 13.23
C LYS A 37 8.05 16.39 12.43
N GLY A 38 9.22 16.96 12.12
CA GLY A 38 10.35 16.25 11.49
C GLY A 38 10.16 15.95 10.00
N VAL A 39 9.08 16.44 9.37
CA VAL A 39 8.89 16.28 7.93
C VAL A 39 9.96 17.04 7.15
N LYS A 40 10.57 16.36 6.17
CA LYS A 40 11.60 16.93 5.30
C LYS A 40 11.21 16.81 3.83
N LEU A 41 11.02 17.95 3.19
CA LEU A 41 10.86 18.07 1.74
C LEU A 41 12.19 18.47 1.12
N VAL A 42 12.81 17.59 0.33
CA VAL A 42 14.20 17.77 -0.14
C VAL A 42 14.34 18.95 -1.12
N SER A 43 13.59 18.94 -2.21
CA SER A 43 13.50 20.04 -3.18
C SER A 43 12.45 19.68 -4.22
N GLN A 44 11.78 20.65 -4.87
CA GLN A 44 10.86 20.37 -5.98
C GLN A 44 9.76 19.34 -5.62
N VAL A 45 9.32 19.34 -4.36
CA VAL A 45 8.17 18.55 -3.89
C VAL A 45 6.92 19.42 -3.99
N ASN A 46 5.85 18.87 -4.54
CA ASN A 46 4.56 19.56 -4.66
C ASN A 46 3.49 18.85 -3.84
N ILE A 47 2.90 19.55 -2.88
CA ILE A 47 1.84 19.04 -2.01
C ILE A 47 0.65 19.99 -2.11
N ALA A 48 -0.49 19.47 -2.55
CA ALA A 48 -1.72 20.22 -2.77
C ALA A 48 -2.90 19.58 -2.04
N GLY A 49 -4.06 20.25 -2.11
CA GLY A 49 -5.31 19.77 -1.54
C GLY A 49 -5.28 19.59 -0.02
N ASN A 50 -6.32 18.93 0.51
CA ASN A 50 -6.39 18.53 1.90
C ASN A 50 -5.48 17.32 2.15
N THR A 51 -4.20 17.59 2.37
CA THR A 51 -3.15 16.57 2.54
C THR A 51 -2.52 16.66 3.93
N GLU A 52 -2.57 15.56 4.67
CA GLU A 52 -1.93 15.42 5.97
C GLU A 52 -0.72 14.48 5.88
N VAL A 53 0.43 14.95 6.36
CA VAL A 53 1.68 14.18 6.39
C VAL A 53 2.13 13.98 7.84
N GLY A 54 2.25 12.71 8.22
CA GLY A 54 2.70 12.27 9.53
C GLY A 54 4.17 12.57 9.82
N PRO A 55 4.60 12.41 11.08
CA PRO A 55 5.90 12.86 11.54
C PRO A 55 7.05 12.08 10.89
N ASP A 56 8.22 12.73 10.83
CA ASP A 56 9.49 12.14 10.39
C ASP A 56 9.47 11.58 8.95
N CYS A 57 8.57 12.08 8.09
CA CYS A 57 8.56 11.72 6.67
C CYS A 57 9.67 12.42 5.88
N GLN A 58 10.16 11.77 4.83
CA GLN A 58 11.16 12.36 3.93
C GLN A 58 10.75 12.21 2.46
N PHE A 59 10.52 13.33 1.78
CA PHE A 59 10.06 13.36 0.39
C PHE A 59 11.13 13.92 -0.54
N TYR A 60 11.49 13.13 -1.55
CA TYR A 60 12.56 13.40 -2.52
C TYR A 60 12.05 14.19 -3.73
N PRO A 61 12.95 14.66 -4.61
CA PRO A 61 12.55 15.55 -5.69
C PRO A 61 11.46 15.03 -6.62
N PHE A 62 10.58 15.93 -7.05
CA PHE A 62 9.48 15.67 -7.98
C PHE A 62 8.36 14.76 -7.42
N VAL A 63 8.31 14.58 -6.10
CA VAL A 63 7.14 13.99 -5.43
C VAL A 63 5.94 14.92 -5.62
N SER A 64 4.78 14.35 -6.01
CA SER A 64 3.53 15.07 -6.27
C SER A 64 2.37 14.46 -5.50
N LEU A 65 1.80 15.20 -4.55
CA LEU A 65 0.81 14.70 -3.59
C LEU A 65 -0.45 15.54 -3.58
N GLY A 66 -1.60 14.89 -3.42
CA GLY A 66 -2.87 15.56 -3.13
C GLY A 66 -3.50 16.33 -4.31
N HIS A 67 -2.93 16.21 -5.50
CA HIS A 67 -3.55 16.70 -6.74
C HIS A 67 -4.80 15.90 -7.07
N PRO A 68 -5.81 16.48 -7.75
CA PRO A 68 -7.08 15.82 -8.04
C PRO A 68 -6.90 14.39 -8.58
N PRO A 69 -7.77 13.45 -8.19
CA PRO A 69 -7.69 12.07 -8.66
C PRO A 69 -7.85 12.00 -10.18
N GLN A 70 -7.20 11.01 -10.79
CA GLN A 70 -7.33 10.73 -12.23
C GLN A 70 -8.61 9.95 -12.58
N ASP A 71 -9.56 9.85 -11.64
CA ASP A 71 -10.89 9.28 -11.89
C ASP A 71 -11.73 10.29 -12.66
N THR A 72 -12.14 9.95 -13.88
CA THR A 72 -12.99 10.81 -14.72
C THR A 72 -14.37 11.09 -14.12
N LYS A 73 -14.77 10.33 -13.09
CA LYS A 73 -16.01 10.57 -12.36
C LYS A 73 -15.88 11.68 -11.32
N HIS A 74 -14.66 12.07 -10.93
CA HIS A 74 -14.44 13.11 -9.95
C HIS A 74 -14.95 14.46 -10.47
N GLN A 75 -15.79 15.15 -9.70
CA GLN A 75 -16.40 16.43 -10.09
C GLN A 75 -15.89 17.63 -9.29
N GLY A 76 -14.73 17.50 -8.63
CA GLY A 76 -14.12 18.58 -7.83
C GLY A 76 -14.65 18.68 -6.41
N GLY A 77 -15.38 17.67 -5.92
CA GLY A 77 -15.80 17.58 -4.52
C GLY A 77 -14.63 17.44 -3.54
N ALA A 78 -14.91 17.62 -2.26
CA ALA A 78 -13.89 17.56 -1.22
C ALA A 78 -13.33 16.14 -1.06
N VAL A 79 -12.00 16.03 -1.20
CA VAL A 79 -11.25 14.77 -1.08
C VAL A 79 -9.97 15.01 -0.28
N SER A 80 -9.43 13.97 0.33
CA SER A 80 -8.24 14.06 1.20
C SER A 80 -7.22 12.96 0.93
N LEU A 81 -5.97 13.27 1.30
CA LEU A 81 -4.85 12.34 1.33
C LEU A 81 -4.23 12.36 2.73
N LYS A 82 -4.04 11.18 3.30
CA LYS A 82 -3.34 11.02 4.57
C LYS A 82 -2.13 10.11 4.41
N ILE A 83 -0.98 10.56 4.90
CA ILE A 83 0.27 9.80 4.93
C ILE A 83 0.70 9.65 6.39
N GLY A 84 1.00 8.42 6.80
CA GLY A 84 1.46 8.08 8.15
C GLY A 84 2.89 8.55 8.44
N ALA A 85 3.42 8.13 9.57
CA ALA A 85 4.75 8.52 10.06
C ALA A 85 5.88 7.78 9.34
N ARG A 86 7.08 8.37 9.35
CA ARG A 86 8.35 7.73 8.91
C ARG A 86 8.29 7.18 7.48
N THR A 87 7.42 7.73 6.65
CA THR A 87 7.28 7.33 5.25
C THR A 87 8.30 8.07 4.40
N ILE A 88 9.00 7.32 3.55
CA ILE A 88 9.95 7.87 2.59
C ILE A 88 9.38 7.72 1.19
N LEU A 89 9.22 8.85 0.51
CA LEU A 89 8.79 8.91 -0.87
C LEU A 89 9.97 9.33 -1.73
N ARG A 90 10.41 8.43 -2.60
CA ARG A 90 11.49 8.68 -3.55
C ARG A 90 11.02 9.53 -4.72
N GLU A 91 11.95 9.82 -5.61
CA GLU A 91 11.77 10.73 -6.73
C GLU A 91 10.59 10.33 -7.60
N LEU A 92 9.83 11.30 -8.13
CA LEU A 92 8.70 11.08 -9.04
C LEU A 92 7.54 10.24 -8.47
N VAL A 93 7.53 9.96 -7.16
CA VAL A 93 6.37 9.31 -6.52
C VAL A 93 5.17 10.25 -6.58
N ASN A 94 4.01 9.71 -6.95
CA ASN A 94 2.77 10.48 -6.94
C ASN A 94 1.63 9.70 -6.29
N ILE A 95 0.85 10.39 -5.48
CA ILE A 95 -0.25 9.83 -4.69
C ILE A 95 -1.44 10.77 -4.78
N HIS A 96 -2.56 10.24 -5.24
CA HIS A 96 -3.79 10.99 -5.40
C HIS A 96 -4.74 10.77 -4.20
N PRO A 97 -5.52 11.79 -3.82
CA PRO A 97 -6.55 11.67 -2.79
C PRO A 97 -7.70 10.79 -3.29
N GLY A 98 -8.73 10.59 -2.47
CA GLY A 98 -9.92 9.86 -2.89
C GLY A 98 -10.71 10.54 -4.01
N SER A 99 -11.93 10.06 -4.24
CA SER A 99 -12.88 10.58 -5.23
C SER A 99 -14.22 10.88 -4.56
N ASP A 100 -14.89 11.96 -4.97
CA ASP A 100 -16.26 12.31 -4.55
C ASP A 100 -17.32 11.39 -5.19
N ALA A 101 -16.92 10.52 -6.13
CA ALA A 101 -17.73 9.44 -6.67
C ALA A 101 -17.58 8.12 -5.87
N GLY A 102 -16.66 8.07 -4.90
CA GLY A 102 -16.31 6.87 -4.14
C GLY A 102 -15.93 7.20 -2.70
N ARG A 103 -14.84 6.60 -2.20
CA ARG A 103 -14.23 7.01 -0.94
C ARG A 103 -13.56 8.36 -1.14
N THR A 104 -13.80 9.33 -0.26
CA THR A 104 -13.20 10.67 -0.38
C THR A 104 -11.73 10.73 0.04
N GLU A 105 -11.19 9.67 0.64
CA GLU A 105 -9.85 9.62 1.22
C GLU A 105 -8.96 8.54 0.58
N THR A 106 -7.69 8.87 0.39
CA THR A 106 -6.59 7.90 0.23
C THR A 106 -5.73 7.90 1.48
N ILE A 107 -5.38 6.71 1.99
CA ILE A 107 -4.60 6.54 3.23
C ILE A 107 -3.35 5.71 2.96
N ILE A 108 -2.20 6.23 3.39
CA ILE A 108 -0.93 5.52 3.48
C ILE A 108 -0.55 5.40 4.96
N GLY A 109 -0.20 4.20 5.41
CA GLY A 109 0.22 3.93 6.78
C GLY A 109 1.63 4.44 7.11
N ASP A 110 2.17 3.91 8.20
CA ASP A 110 3.48 4.26 8.72
C ASP A 110 4.60 3.43 8.06
N ASP A 111 5.85 3.91 8.18
CA ASP A 111 7.07 3.17 7.83
C ASP A 111 7.11 2.68 6.37
N CYS A 112 6.43 3.38 5.46
CA CYS A 112 6.39 3.01 4.06
C CYS A 112 7.64 3.51 3.30
N TYR A 113 8.08 2.74 2.31
CA TYR A 113 9.19 3.10 1.43
C TYR A 113 8.80 2.97 -0.03
N PHE A 114 8.47 4.09 -0.66
CA PHE A 114 8.01 4.13 -2.04
C PHE A 114 9.14 4.60 -2.93
N MET A 115 9.60 3.72 -3.81
CA MET A 115 10.75 3.95 -4.68
C MET A 115 10.39 4.79 -5.91
N VAL A 116 11.38 5.07 -6.75
CA VAL A 116 11.26 6.06 -7.83
C VAL A 116 10.10 5.75 -8.76
N GLY A 117 9.25 6.75 -9.00
CA GLY A 117 8.18 6.70 -9.99
C GLY A 117 7.02 5.78 -9.64
N THR A 118 6.83 5.42 -8.36
CA THR A 118 5.63 4.67 -7.95
C THR A 118 4.40 5.56 -7.95
N HIS A 119 3.26 4.97 -8.29
CA HIS A 119 1.97 5.64 -8.29
C HIS A 119 1.00 4.93 -7.34
N VAL A 120 0.27 5.71 -6.55
CA VAL A 120 -0.93 5.26 -5.83
C VAL A 120 -2.12 6.11 -6.25
N ALA A 121 -3.07 5.47 -6.92
CA ALA A 121 -4.29 6.12 -7.39
C ALA A 121 -5.24 6.49 -6.24
N HIS A 122 -6.39 7.05 -6.63
CA HIS A 122 -7.46 7.42 -5.71
C HIS A 122 -7.98 6.24 -4.88
N GLU A 123 -8.45 6.55 -3.68
CA GLU A 123 -9.11 5.60 -2.77
C GLU A 123 -8.23 4.45 -2.31
N GLY A 124 -6.91 4.60 -2.46
CA GLY A 124 -5.93 3.63 -2.00
C GLY A 124 -5.93 3.54 -0.48
N LEU A 125 -5.90 2.30 0.03
CA LEU A 125 -5.69 2.00 1.44
C LEU A 125 -4.42 1.18 1.58
N VAL A 126 -3.33 1.80 2.00
CA VAL A 126 -2.03 1.15 2.17
C VAL A 126 -1.71 1.07 3.65
N GLY A 127 -1.42 -0.13 4.14
CA GLY A 127 -1.02 -0.39 5.52
C GLY A 127 0.39 0.10 5.85
N ASN A 128 0.95 -0.45 6.91
CA ASN A 128 2.25 -0.06 7.44
C ASN A 128 3.38 -0.93 6.89
N ASN A 129 4.60 -0.40 6.90
CA ASN A 129 5.80 -1.10 6.45
C ASN A 129 5.67 -1.65 5.02
N VAL A 130 5.09 -0.86 4.12
CA VAL A 130 4.90 -1.25 2.71
C VAL A 130 6.04 -0.72 1.86
N ILE A 131 6.61 -1.58 1.03
CA ILE A 131 7.64 -1.23 0.04
C ILE A 131 7.04 -1.34 -1.35
N LEU A 132 7.02 -0.22 -2.08
CA LEU A 132 6.71 -0.18 -3.50
C LEU A 132 8.01 0.06 -4.26
N SER A 133 8.46 -0.93 -5.03
CA SER A 133 9.70 -0.83 -5.80
C SER A 133 9.50 0.03 -7.05
N ASN A 134 10.61 0.43 -7.70
CA ASN A 134 10.62 1.41 -8.78
C ASN A 134 9.54 1.15 -9.84
N GLY A 135 8.81 2.21 -10.20
CA GLY A 135 7.81 2.20 -11.27
C GLY A 135 6.56 1.36 -10.98
N THR A 136 6.34 0.87 -9.76
CA THR A 136 5.11 0.16 -9.39
C THR A 136 3.89 1.09 -9.55
N GLN A 137 2.88 0.64 -10.28
CA GLN A 137 1.63 1.37 -10.51
C GLN A 137 0.48 0.71 -9.75
N VAL A 138 -0.13 1.43 -8.79
CA VAL A 138 -1.26 0.94 -8.00
C VAL A 138 -2.54 1.67 -8.43
N GLY A 139 -3.49 0.93 -9.02
CA GLY A 139 -4.77 1.45 -9.49
C GLY A 139 -5.76 1.83 -8.38
N GLY A 140 -6.90 2.38 -8.77
CA GLY A 140 -7.90 2.94 -7.85
C GLY A 140 -8.51 1.91 -6.90
N CYS A 141 -8.88 2.34 -5.70
CA CYS A 141 -9.56 1.53 -4.69
C CYS A 141 -8.80 0.24 -4.29
N VAL A 142 -7.47 0.20 -4.47
CA VAL A 142 -6.64 -0.93 -4.04
C VAL A 142 -6.43 -0.90 -2.53
N THR A 143 -6.49 -2.07 -1.89
CA THR A 143 -6.13 -2.24 -0.47
C THR A 143 -4.86 -3.08 -0.36
N ILE A 144 -3.86 -2.57 0.34
CA ILE A 144 -2.58 -3.23 0.63
C ILE A 144 -2.44 -3.37 2.14
N GLY A 145 -2.25 -4.59 2.62
CA GLY A 145 -2.00 -4.87 4.04
C GLY A 145 -0.61 -4.48 4.52
N ASP A 146 -0.30 -4.84 5.76
CA ASP A 146 0.98 -4.51 6.40
C ASP A 146 2.12 -5.42 5.95
N ASN A 147 3.35 -4.88 5.97
CA ASN A 147 4.59 -5.59 5.65
C ASN A 147 4.61 -6.20 4.25
N VAL A 148 4.04 -5.49 3.27
CA VAL A 148 3.97 -5.93 1.88
C VAL A 148 5.16 -5.39 1.09
N ILE A 149 5.72 -6.22 0.21
CA ILE A 149 6.72 -5.78 -0.77
C ILE A 149 6.17 -6.03 -2.17
N ILE A 150 6.11 -4.98 -2.97
CA ILE A 150 5.77 -5.04 -4.39
C ILE A 150 7.01 -4.74 -5.22
N GLY A 151 7.42 -5.70 -6.04
CA GLY A 151 8.58 -5.63 -6.91
C GLY A 151 8.44 -4.60 -8.02
N GLY A 152 9.57 -4.23 -8.64
CA GLY A 152 9.60 -3.12 -9.60
C GLY A 152 8.74 -3.39 -10.83
N LEU A 153 8.20 -2.33 -11.42
CA LEU A 153 7.41 -2.36 -12.65
C LEU A 153 6.16 -3.26 -12.57
N CYS A 154 5.62 -3.48 -11.37
CA CYS A 154 4.33 -4.14 -11.22
C CYS A 154 3.18 -3.20 -11.56
N ALA A 155 2.07 -3.78 -11.99
CA ALA A 155 0.80 -3.07 -12.14
C ALA A 155 -0.28 -3.77 -11.30
N VAL A 156 -0.88 -3.04 -10.36
CA VAL A 156 -1.98 -3.54 -9.51
C VAL A 156 -3.29 -2.95 -10.01
N HIS A 157 -4.17 -3.84 -10.46
CA HIS A 157 -5.45 -3.45 -11.04
C HIS A 157 -6.42 -2.96 -9.97
N GLN A 158 -7.29 -2.01 -10.32
CA GLN A 158 -8.26 -1.40 -9.40
C GLN A 158 -9.11 -2.44 -8.63
N PHE A 159 -9.49 -2.10 -7.39
CA PHE A 159 -10.22 -2.93 -6.43
C PHE A 159 -9.50 -4.19 -5.92
N THR A 160 -8.23 -4.38 -6.27
CA THR A 160 -7.47 -5.55 -5.79
C THR A 160 -7.15 -5.39 -4.31
N ARG A 161 -7.28 -6.49 -3.56
CA ARG A 161 -6.81 -6.60 -2.17
C ARG A 161 -5.52 -7.42 -2.13
N ILE A 162 -4.52 -6.91 -1.42
CA ILE A 162 -3.24 -7.58 -1.15
C ILE A 162 -3.14 -7.76 0.36
N GLY A 163 -3.12 -9.00 0.82
CA GLY A 163 -3.04 -9.33 2.24
C GLY A 163 -1.70 -8.98 2.88
N ASN A 164 -1.65 -9.05 4.22
CA ASN A 164 -0.44 -8.77 4.99
C ASN A 164 0.71 -9.70 4.59
N ASN A 165 1.95 -9.22 4.68
CA ASN A 165 3.18 -10.02 4.53
C ASN A 165 3.33 -10.67 3.14
N VAL A 166 2.61 -10.14 2.13
CA VAL A 166 2.71 -10.59 0.75
C VAL A 166 4.00 -10.11 0.11
N PHE A 167 4.57 -10.96 -0.74
CA PHE A 167 5.61 -10.56 -1.68
C PHE A 167 5.07 -10.67 -3.11
N ILE A 168 5.14 -9.58 -3.87
CA ILE A 168 4.82 -9.55 -5.30
C ILE A 168 6.13 -9.41 -6.07
N GLY A 169 6.46 -10.38 -6.93
CA GLY A 169 7.66 -10.33 -7.74
C GLY A 169 7.61 -9.23 -8.79
N GLY A 170 8.77 -8.72 -9.22
CA GLY A 170 8.83 -7.66 -10.23
C GLY A 170 8.12 -8.02 -11.54
N MET A 171 7.65 -7.00 -12.25
CA MET A 171 6.92 -7.11 -13.53
C MET A 171 5.65 -7.98 -13.44
N THR A 172 5.05 -8.10 -12.26
CA THR A 172 3.82 -8.86 -12.07
C THR A 172 2.60 -7.99 -12.37
N THR A 173 1.65 -8.57 -13.10
CA THR A 173 0.35 -7.95 -13.40
C THR A 173 -0.70 -8.51 -12.45
N VAL A 174 -1.06 -7.73 -11.45
CA VAL A 174 -1.87 -8.14 -10.30
C VAL A 174 -3.34 -7.80 -10.57
N VAL A 175 -4.14 -8.82 -10.93
CA VAL A 175 -5.55 -8.66 -11.33
C VAL A 175 -6.55 -9.44 -10.47
N LYS A 176 -6.05 -10.11 -9.42
CA LYS A 176 -6.81 -10.94 -8.47
C LYS A 176 -6.32 -10.65 -7.06
N ASP A 177 -7.15 -10.90 -6.06
CA ASP A 177 -6.76 -10.70 -4.66
C ASP A 177 -5.63 -11.66 -4.27
N VAL A 178 -4.61 -11.17 -3.57
CA VAL A 178 -3.49 -11.98 -3.09
C VAL A 178 -3.67 -12.22 -1.60
N ILE A 179 -3.79 -13.49 -1.20
CA ILE A 179 -3.99 -13.87 0.20
C ILE A 179 -2.82 -13.40 1.08
N PRO A 180 -3.05 -13.17 2.38
CA PRO A 180 -1.98 -12.93 3.34
C PRO A 180 -0.87 -13.98 3.24
N PHE A 181 0.36 -13.53 3.46
CA PHE A 181 1.58 -14.34 3.44
C PHE A 181 1.91 -14.98 2.10
N GLY A 182 1.17 -14.68 1.02
CA GLY A 182 1.39 -15.26 -0.30
C GLY A 182 2.62 -14.69 -1.03
N ILE A 183 3.12 -15.46 -2.00
CA ILE A 183 3.98 -14.96 -3.06
C ILE A 183 3.17 -14.89 -4.34
N SER A 184 3.13 -13.73 -5.01
CA SER A 184 2.49 -13.58 -6.32
C SER A 184 3.49 -13.16 -7.39
N VAL A 185 3.49 -13.85 -8.53
CA VAL A 185 4.45 -13.59 -9.62
C VAL A 185 3.81 -13.74 -11.00
N GLY A 186 4.35 -13.01 -11.99
CA GLY A 186 4.14 -13.23 -13.43
C GLY A 186 3.23 -12.21 -14.13
N ASN A 187 3.36 -12.09 -15.46
CA ASN A 187 2.55 -11.21 -16.32
C ASN A 187 1.19 -11.84 -16.72
N LYS A 188 0.59 -12.45 -15.70
CA LYS A 188 -0.75 -12.99 -15.49
C LYS A 188 -0.58 -13.75 -14.19
N GLN A 189 -0.82 -13.07 -13.07
CA GLN A 189 -0.30 -13.54 -11.79
C GLN A 189 -0.77 -14.95 -11.41
N ILE A 190 0.14 -15.68 -10.76
CA ILE A 190 -0.13 -16.94 -10.06
C ILE A 190 0.31 -16.84 -8.60
N LEU A 191 -0.33 -17.62 -7.73
CA LEU A 191 0.06 -17.74 -6.32
C LEU A 191 1.16 -18.80 -6.21
N ASN A 192 2.40 -18.37 -5.98
CA ASN A 192 3.58 -19.23 -5.91
C ASN A 192 3.94 -19.59 -4.45
N GLY A 193 2.99 -20.18 -3.73
CA GLY A 193 3.18 -20.56 -2.33
C GLY A 193 3.16 -19.39 -1.35
N LEU A 194 3.81 -19.61 -0.21
CA LEU A 194 3.91 -18.67 0.91
C LEU A 194 5.28 -17.98 0.97
N ASN A 195 5.31 -16.74 1.43
CA ASN A 195 6.46 -15.88 1.65
C ASN A 195 7.26 -16.29 2.89
N VAL A 196 7.77 -17.52 2.91
CA VAL A 196 8.49 -18.09 4.05
C VAL A 196 9.70 -17.25 4.45
N VAL A 197 10.37 -16.60 3.49
CA VAL A 197 11.50 -15.70 3.78
C VAL A 197 11.04 -14.45 4.52
N GLY A 198 9.97 -13.79 4.03
CA GLY A 198 9.38 -12.64 4.70
C GLY A 198 8.86 -12.97 6.09
N LEU A 199 8.12 -14.07 6.23
CA LEU A 199 7.60 -14.54 7.53
C LEU A 199 8.71 -14.74 8.57
N LYS A 200 9.84 -15.35 8.19
CA LYS A 200 11.00 -15.52 9.09
C LYS A 200 11.60 -14.18 9.51
N ARG A 201 11.68 -13.20 8.60
CA ARG A 201 12.17 -11.85 8.89
C ARG A 201 11.22 -11.08 9.81
N SER A 202 9.91 -11.33 9.68
CA SER A 202 8.86 -10.80 10.56
C SER A 202 8.77 -11.53 11.91
N GLY A 203 9.71 -12.43 12.24
CA GLY A 203 9.77 -13.09 13.55
C GLY A 203 8.83 -14.28 13.74
N PHE A 204 8.21 -14.81 12.68
CA PHE A 204 7.34 -15.98 12.80
C PHE A 204 8.14 -17.23 13.21
N SER A 205 7.61 -17.96 14.17
CA SER A 205 8.18 -19.22 14.63
C SER A 205 8.12 -20.31 13.56
N LYS A 206 8.98 -21.32 13.67
CA LYS A 206 8.96 -22.48 12.78
C LYS A 206 7.63 -23.23 12.81
N ALA A 207 6.99 -23.31 13.98
CA ALA A 207 5.68 -23.95 14.16
C ALA A 207 4.58 -23.18 13.41
N GLN A 208 4.50 -21.87 13.58
CA GLN A 208 3.52 -21.04 12.84
C GLN A 208 3.70 -21.15 11.32
N ILE A 209 4.94 -21.14 10.84
CA ILE A 209 5.22 -21.31 9.39
C ILE A 209 4.82 -22.71 8.92
N HIS A 210 5.03 -23.74 9.75
CA HIS A 210 4.60 -25.10 9.44
C HIS A 210 3.08 -25.18 9.29
N ASP A 211 2.33 -24.63 10.24
CA ASP A 211 0.87 -24.67 10.26
C ASP A 211 0.27 -23.85 9.11
N LEU A 212 0.84 -22.69 8.80
CA LEU A 212 0.47 -21.91 7.61
C LEU A 212 0.66 -22.72 6.31
N ARG A 213 1.76 -23.46 6.19
CA ARG A 213 2.02 -24.30 5.02
C ARG A 213 1.04 -25.45 4.92
N ALA A 214 0.72 -26.10 6.04
CA ALA A 214 -0.26 -27.19 6.08
C ALA A 214 -1.65 -26.67 5.68
N ALA A 215 -2.11 -25.56 6.28
CA ALA A 215 -3.37 -24.92 5.93
C ALA A 215 -3.42 -24.50 4.45
N TYR A 216 -2.36 -23.89 3.92
CA TYR A 216 -2.26 -23.53 2.50
C TYR A 216 -2.40 -24.75 1.59
N GLN A 217 -1.71 -25.86 1.91
CA GLN A 217 -1.79 -27.10 1.14
C GLN A 217 -3.21 -27.66 1.14
N THR A 218 -3.92 -27.64 2.26
CA THR A 218 -5.32 -28.07 2.33
C THR A 218 -6.23 -27.16 1.51
N ILE A 219 -6.16 -25.83 1.71
CA ILE A 219 -7.00 -24.85 1.00
C ILE A 219 -6.84 -24.96 -0.53
N PHE A 220 -5.61 -25.19 -1.02
CA PHE A 220 -5.28 -25.15 -2.46
C PHE A 220 -4.90 -26.49 -3.08
N ALA A 221 -5.09 -27.62 -2.40
CA ALA A 221 -5.07 -28.95 -2.99
C ALA A 221 -5.90 -29.06 -4.29
N GLU A 222 -5.52 -29.98 -5.18
CA GLU A 222 -6.21 -30.16 -6.46
C GLU A 222 -7.53 -30.94 -6.32
N LYS A 223 -7.58 -31.87 -5.38
CA LYS A 223 -8.74 -32.73 -5.14
C LYS A 223 -9.72 -32.08 -4.18
N GLY A 224 -11.00 -32.34 -4.40
CA GLY A 224 -12.10 -31.90 -3.53
C GLY A 224 -12.60 -30.48 -3.82
N ASN A 225 -13.73 -30.15 -3.20
CA ASN A 225 -14.34 -28.82 -3.34
C ASN A 225 -13.53 -27.77 -2.57
N PHE A 226 -13.38 -26.57 -3.13
CA PHE A 226 -12.67 -25.48 -2.45
C PHE A 226 -13.37 -25.02 -1.16
N LYS A 227 -14.71 -24.96 -1.15
CA LYS A 227 -15.49 -24.53 0.02
C LYS A 227 -15.35 -25.51 1.18
N ASP A 228 -15.39 -26.80 0.89
CA ASP A 228 -15.27 -27.84 1.92
C ASP A 228 -13.89 -27.79 2.58
N ARG A 229 -12.83 -27.62 1.78
CA ARG A 229 -11.45 -27.52 2.29
C ARG A 229 -11.21 -26.23 3.08
N LEU A 230 -11.84 -25.13 2.68
CA LEU A 230 -11.78 -23.89 3.45
C LEU A 230 -12.49 -24.04 4.80
N ALA A 231 -13.66 -24.70 4.83
CA ALA A 231 -14.40 -24.97 6.06
C ALA A 231 -13.66 -25.97 6.97
N GLU A 232 -12.99 -26.97 6.39
CA GLU A 232 -12.11 -27.89 7.12
C GLU A 232 -10.96 -27.14 7.82
N VAL A 233 -10.26 -26.27 7.09
CA VAL A 233 -9.17 -25.45 7.67
C VAL A 233 -9.70 -24.47 8.71
N GLU A 234 -10.85 -23.84 8.48
CA GLU A 234 -11.50 -22.98 9.47
C GLU A 234 -11.79 -23.73 10.78
N ALA A 235 -12.31 -24.95 10.70
CA ALA A 235 -12.59 -25.76 11.89
C ALA A 235 -11.32 -26.27 12.58
N GLN A 236 -10.33 -26.72 11.80
CA GLN A 236 -9.09 -27.31 12.32
C GLN A 236 -8.18 -26.25 12.97
N TYR A 237 -8.17 -25.02 12.46
CA TYR A 237 -7.24 -23.96 12.86
C TYR A 237 -7.96 -22.77 13.51
N ALA A 238 -9.13 -22.97 14.10
CA ALA A 238 -9.95 -21.90 14.71
C ALA A 238 -9.18 -21.04 15.73
N ASP A 239 -8.29 -21.66 16.51
CA ASP A 239 -7.46 -20.97 17.51
C ASP A 239 -6.12 -20.45 16.96
N HIS A 240 -5.83 -20.65 15.67
CA HIS A 240 -4.59 -20.24 15.03
C HIS A 240 -4.77 -18.93 14.23
N GLU A 241 -4.55 -17.81 14.91
CA GLU A 241 -4.73 -16.43 14.40
C GLU A 241 -4.25 -16.23 12.94
N GLN A 242 -3.03 -16.67 12.60
CA GLN A 242 -2.47 -16.40 11.27
C GLN A 242 -3.12 -17.23 10.16
N VAL A 243 -3.62 -18.43 10.46
CA VAL A 243 -4.37 -19.22 9.48
C VAL A 243 -5.75 -18.61 9.29
N MET A 244 -6.38 -18.18 10.37
CA MET A 244 -7.67 -17.49 10.32
C MET A 244 -7.62 -16.19 9.51
N LYS A 245 -6.50 -15.45 9.52
CA LYS A 245 -6.31 -14.31 8.60
C LYS A 245 -6.43 -14.70 7.12
N ILE A 246 -5.95 -15.87 6.70
CA ILE A 246 -6.12 -16.36 5.32
C ILE A 246 -7.60 -16.67 5.07
N VAL A 247 -8.24 -17.41 6.00
CA VAL A 247 -9.64 -17.83 5.89
C VAL A 247 -10.58 -16.62 5.77
N GLU A 248 -10.44 -15.65 6.67
CA GLU A 248 -11.24 -14.42 6.69
C GLU A 248 -11.03 -13.59 5.43
N PHE A 249 -9.78 -13.45 4.97
CA PHE A 249 -9.49 -12.72 3.75
C PHE A 249 -10.19 -13.33 2.52
N ILE A 250 -10.21 -14.66 2.43
CA ILE A 250 -10.91 -15.39 1.36
C ILE A 250 -12.43 -15.20 1.48
N LYS A 251 -13.00 -15.31 2.69
CA LYS A 251 -14.45 -15.22 2.92
C LYS A 251 -15.02 -13.82 2.70
N THR A 252 -14.23 -12.77 2.93
CA THR A 252 -14.67 -11.37 2.83
C THR A 252 -14.45 -10.76 1.44
N GLY A 253 -13.95 -11.53 0.47
CA GLY A 253 -13.74 -11.06 -0.90
C GLY A 253 -15.05 -10.81 -1.65
N ASP A 254 -15.09 -9.68 -2.36
CA ASP A 254 -16.25 -9.26 -3.17
C ASP A 254 -15.86 -8.96 -4.62
N LYS A 255 -15.03 -7.94 -4.84
CA LYS A 255 -14.79 -7.35 -6.17
C LYS A 255 -13.91 -8.17 -7.11
N ARG A 256 -13.01 -8.98 -6.57
CA ARG A 256 -11.99 -9.71 -7.34
C ARG A 256 -11.96 -11.17 -6.88
N PRO A 257 -11.76 -12.11 -7.81
CA PRO A 257 -11.47 -13.48 -7.40
C PRO A 257 -10.12 -13.52 -6.67
N ILE A 258 -9.90 -14.56 -5.87
CA ILE A 258 -8.58 -14.82 -5.28
C ILE A 258 -7.58 -15.32 -6.33
N CYS A 259 -6.31 -14.96 -6.16
CA CYS A 259 -5.19 -15.52 -6.89
C CYS A 259 -5.05 -17.00 -6.51
N LEU A 260 -4.94 -17.88 -7.52
CA LEU A 260 -4.84 -19.32 -7.32
C LEU A 260 -3.44 -19.78 -7.73
N PRO A 261 -2.96 -20.91 -7.21
CA PRO A 261 -1.76 -21.55 -7.72
C PRO A 261 -1.91 -21.93 -9.19
N ALA A 262 -0.78 -22.13 -9.87
CA ALA A 262 -0.80 -22.73 -11.19
C ALA A 262 -1.45 -24.11 -11.11
N LYS A 263 -2.33 -24.42 -12.07
CA LYS A 263 -2.79 -25.81 -12.26
C LYS A 263 -1.61 -26.60 -12.80
N VAL A 264 -1.20 -27.65 -12.10
CA VAL A 264 -0.23 -28.63 -12.60
C VAL A 264 -0.91 -29.54 -13.60
#